data_AF-A0A7Y5J2H6-F1
#
_entry.id   AF-A0A7Y5J2H6-F1
#
_cell.length_a   1.000
_cell.length_b   1.000
_cell.length_c   1.000
_cell.angle_alpha   90.00
_cell.angle_beta   90.00
_cell.angle_gamma   90.00
#
_symmetry.space_group_name_H-M   'P 1'
#
loop_
_entity.id
_entity.type
_entity.pdbx_description
1 polymer ?
#
loop_
_entity_poly.entity_id
_entity_poly.type
_entity_poly.pdbx_seq_one_letter_code
_entity_poly.pdbx_strand_id
1 'polypeptide(L)'
;MKREQQFIDIAIKELLNPELEATKQYLEVCELEYEEGQPKVSRVAINLEEQSADVYFAVKTARYYIVVHLTTDPEIKAYSVWVESGHLVYLTAVSNKLTFDELASFIRLAPLEGWSIGERKNFKNSANDFSRINYDPIKNEAYDLEEKLNLLLDELEKDIDGVVELTKNAYAYISVCKYQYIDANAGISLDIQTISRLNKLNLGLDIDTYIVGNRVKE
;
A
#
# COMPACT_ATOMS: atom_id res chain seq x y z
N MET A 1 -9.53 -11.27 17.60
CA MET A 1 -8.65 -12.21 18.34
C MET A 1 -8.95 -13.69 18.07
N LYS A 2 -9.94 -14.37 18.68
CA LYS A 2 -10.11 -15.82 18.44
C LYS A 2 -10.42 -16.20 16.98
N ARG A 3 -11.29 -15.43 16.32
CA ARG A 3 -11.74 -15.72 14.95
C ARG A 3 -10.70 -15.36 13.88
N GLU A 4 -10.01 -14.24 14.10
CA GLU A 4 -8.89 -13.81 13.26
C GLU A 4 -7.74 -14.82 13.26
N GLN A 5 -7.40 -15.37 14.43
CA GLN A 5 -6.41 -16.45 14.50
C GLN A 5 -6.87 -17.69 13.70
N GLN A 6 -8.15 -18.04 13.74
CA GLN A 6 -8.68 -19.15 12.93
C GLN A 6 -8.52 -18.90 11.43
N PHE A 7 -8.72 -17.67 10.95
CA PHE A 7 -8.46 -17.30 9.56
C PHE A 7 -6.99 -17.50 9.21
N ILE A 8 -6.09 -16.98 10.04
CA ILE A 8 -4.64 -17.13 9.87
C ILE A 8 -4.24 -18.62 9.84
N ASP A 9 -4.72 -19.42 10.79
CA ASP A 9 -4.37 -20.84 10.90
C ASP A 9 -4.81 -21.64 9.66
N ILE A 10 -6.01 -21.37 9.14
CA ILE A 10 -6.55 -22.04 7.96
C ILE A 10 -5.78 -21.61 6.71
N ALA A 11 -5.46 -20.32 6.58
CA ALA A 11 -4.68 -19.81 5.46
C ALA A 11 -3.24 -20.33 5.47
N ILE A 12 -2.59 -20.39 6.64
CA ILE A 12 -1.27 -21.01 6.81
C ILE A 12 -1.33 -22.49 6.43
N LYS A 13 -2.37 -23.22 6.85
CA LYS A 13 -2.53 -24.62 6.48
C LYS A 13 -2.59 -24.81 4.96
N GLU A 14 -3.33 -23.96 4.25
CA GLU A 14 -3.37 -23.97 2.78
C GLU A 14 -1.98 -23.69 2.18
N LEU A 15 -1.22 -22.73 2.69
CA LEU A 15 0.12 -22.44 2.16
C LEU A 15 1.16 -23.53 2.44
N LEU A 16 1.06 -24.22 3.58
CA LEU A 16 2.01 -25.28 3.96
C LEU A 16 1.62 -26.65 3.38
N ASN A 17 0.33 -26.89 3.15
CA ASN A 17 -0.19 -28.12 2.58
C ASN A 17 -1.32 -27.80 1.58
N PRO A 18 -0.97 -27.33 0.36
CA PRO A 18 -1.92 -26.74 -0.57
C PRO A 18 -2.92 -27.74 -1.14
N GLU A 19 -4.20 -27.45 -0.92
CA GLU A 19 -5.32 -28.16 -1.53
C GLU A 19 -5.77 -27.48 -2.84
N LEU A 20 -5.62 -26.15 -2.95
CA LEU A 20 -5.97 -25.40 -4.15
C LEU A 20 -4.81 -25.45 -5.17
N GLU A 21 -5.13 -25.75 -6.43
CA GLU A 21 -4.14 -25.78 -7.51
C GLU A 21 -3.48 -24.41 -7.73
N ALA A 22 -4.23 -23.32 -7.59
CA ALA A 22 -3.70 -21.96 -7.66
C ALA A 22 -2.58 -21.73 -6.63
N THR A 23 -2.74 -22.25 -5.41
CA THR A 23 -1.71 -22.12 -4.36
C THR A 23 -0.41 -22.79 -4.79
N LYS A 24 -0.49 -24.01 -5.35
CA LYS A 24 0.69 -24.73 -5.85
C LYS A 24 1.38 -23.93 -6.95
N GLN A 25 0.62 -23.42 -7.91
CA GLN A 25 1.10 -22.61 -9.01
C GLN A 25 1.84 -21.34 -8.55
N TYR A 26 1.28 -20.60 -7.58
CA TYR A 26 1.96 -19.42 -7.05
C TYR A 26 3.22 -19.78 -6.26
N LEU A 27 3.18 -20.86 -5.46
CA LEU A 27 4.33 -21.30 -4.67
C LEU A 27 5.48 -21.86 -5.52
N GLU A 28 5.25 -22.21 -6.80
CA GLU A 28 6.35 -22.53 -7.73
C GLU A 28 7.21 -21.32 -8.08
N VAL A 29 6.65 -20.11 -8.01
CA VAL A 29 7.29 -18.88 -8.50
C VAL A 29 7.45 -17.80 -7.43
N CYS A 30 6.83 -17.98 -6.26
CA CYS A 30 6.89 -17.09 -5.11
C CYS A 30 7.49 -17.82 -3.90
N GLU A 31 8.55 -17.25 -3.33
CA GLU A 31 9.11 -17.71 -2.05
C GLU A 31 8.45 -16.92 -0.91
N LEU A 32 7.75 -17.59 0.00
CA LEU A 32 7.16 -16.93 1.18
C LEU A 32 8.24 -16.38 2.11
N GLU A 33 7.99 -15.22 2.71
CA GLU A 33 8.75 -14.74 3.86
C GLU A 33 8.25 -15.43 5.13
N TYR A 34 9.17 -15.77 6.04
CA TYR A 34 8.85 -16.45 7.30
C TYR A 34 9.25 -15.58 8.50
N GLU A 35 8.41 -15.59 9.52
CA GLU A 35 8.67 -15.00 10.84
C GLU A 35 8.37 -16.06 11.90
N GLU A 36 9.30 -16.27 12.83
CA GLU A 36 9.18 -17.30 13.88
C GLU A 36 8.88 -18.73 13.37
N GLY A 37 9.31 -19.04 12.14
CA GLY A 37 9.10 -20.36 11.52
C GLY A 37 7.73 -20.56 10.88
N GLN A 38 6.89 -19.53 10.79
CA GLN A 38 5.60 -19.53 10.10
C GLN A 38 5.60 -18.54 8.92
N PRO A 39 4.77 -18.76 7.88
CA PRO A 39 4.56 -17.77 6.83
C PRO A 39 4.16 -16.41 7.44
N LYS A 40 4.88 -15.36 7.08
CA LYS A 40 4.68 -14.02 7.64
C LYS A 40 3.38 -13.41 7.13
N VAL A 41 2.46 -13.16 8.06
CA VAL A 41 1.18 -12.49 7.79
C VAL A 41 1.40 -10.99 7.75
N SER A 42 1.10 -10.36 6.61
CA SER A 42 1.17 -8.91 6.42
C SER A 42 -0.10 -8.20 6.86
N ARG A 43 -1.26 -8.83 6.68
CA ARG A 43 -2.57 -8.24 7.00
C ARG A 43 -3.66 -9.32 7.02
N VAL A 44 -4.68 -9.11 7.85
CA VAL A 44 -5.97 -9.79 7.74
C VAL A 44 -7.04 -8.74 7.45
N ALA A 45 -7.80 -8.90 6.37
CA ALA A 45 -8.97 -8.10 6.05
C ALA A 45 -10.23 -8.95 6.25
N ILE A 46 -11.23 -8.43 6.97
CA ILE A 46 -12.48 -9.15 7.24
C ILE A 46 -13.63 -8.33 6.67
N ASN A 47 -14.37 -8.90 5.74
CA ASN A 47 -15.57 -8.30 5.18
C ASN A 47 -16.81 -9.01 5.74
N LEU A 48 -17.47 -8.38 6.70
CA LEU A 48 -18.67 -8.93 7.34
C LEU A 48 -19.90 -8.93 6.43
N GLU A 49 -19.97 -8.00 5.47
CA GLU A 49 -21.10 -7.92 4.53
C GLU A 49 -21.05 -9.04 3.50
N GLU A 50 -19.84 -9.35 3.00
CA GLU A 50 -19.59 -10.44 2.06
C GLU A 50 -19.34 -11.79 2.74
N GLN A 51 -19.30 -11.82 4.07
CA GLN A 51 -18.96 -13.00 4.88
C GLN A 51 -17.62 -13.64 4.45
N SER A 52 -16.64 -12.81 4.09
CA SER A 52 -15.32 -13.23 3.62
C SER A 52 -14.19 -12.68 4.50
N ALA A 53 -13.05 -13.33 4.45
CA ALA A 53 -11.82 -12.85 5.06
C ALA A 53 -10.62 -13.16 4.16
N ASP A 54 -9.71 -12.20 4.07
CA ASP A 54 -8.51 -12.28 3.22
C ASP A 54 -7.28 -12.20 4.10
N VAL A 55 -6.38 -13.16 3.96
CA VAL A 55 -5.12 -13.21 4.70
C VAL A 55 -3.97 -13.00 3.72
N TYR A 56 -3.22 -11.92 3.93
CA TYR A 56 -2.12 -11.49 3.07
C TYR A 56 -0.81 -12.00 3.63
N PHE A 57 -0.01 -12.65 2.79
CA PHE A 57 1.29 -13.21 3.15
C PHE A 57 2.41 -12.52 2.37
N ALA A 58 3.47 -12.18 3.08
CA ALA A 58 4.66 -11.56 2.50
C ALA A 58 5.40 -12.55 1.58
N VAL A 59 5.82 -12.06 0.42
CA VAL A 59 6.70 -12.77 -0.51
C VAL A 59 8.10 -12.17 -0.38
N LYS A 60 9.09 -13.04 -0.19
CA LYS A 60 10.47 -12.68 0.09
C LYS A 60 11.05 -11.82 -1.03
N THR A 61 11.71 -10.71 -0.66
CA THR A 61 12.30 -9.72 -1.58
C THR A 61 11.32 -9.05 -2.56
N ALA A 62 10.02 -9.30 -2.41
CA ALA A 62 8.98 -8.76 -3.27
C ALA A 62 8.09 -7.78 -2.49
N ARG A 63 7.36 -6.96 -3.24
CA ARG A 63 6.38 -5.99 -2.71
C ARG A 63 5.00 -6.28 -3.27
N TYR A 64 4.67 -7.56 -3.38
CA TYR A 64 3.36 -8.11 -3.68
C TYR A 64 3.10 -9.26 -2.71
N TYR A 65 1.85 -9.68 -2.60
CA TYR A 65 1.39 -10.57 -1.54
C TYR A 65 0.65 -11.77 -2.11
N ILE A 66 0.86 -12.95 -1.53
CA ILE A 66 -0.07 -14.06 -1.74
C ILE A 66 -1.25 -13.81 -0.82
N VAL A 67 -2.47 -13.84 -1.35
CA VAL A 67 -3.70 -13.60 -0.60
C VAL A 67 -4.53 -14.87 -0.61
N VAL A 68 -4.86 -15.37 0.58
CA VAL A 68 -5.76 -16.51 0.75
C VAL A 68 -7.13 -16.00 1.14
N HIS A 69 -8.13 -16.30 0.31
CA HIS A 69 -9.52 -15.92 0.52
C HIS A 69 -10.27 -17.03 1.25
N LEU A 70 -10.98 -16.64 2.30
CA LEU A 70 -11.68 -17.52 3.21
C LEU A 70 -13.16 -17.16 3.28
N THR A 71 -14.03 -18.17 3.31
CA THR A 71 -15.39 -17.97 3.83
C THR A 71 -15.31 -17.75 5.34
N THR A 72 -16.29 -17.06 5.93
CA THR A 72 -16.34 -16.84 7.39
C THR A 72 -17.48 -17.58 8.08
N ASP A 73 -18.63 -17.74 7.41
CA ASP A 73 -19.82 -18.44 7.90
C ASP A 73 -20.45 -19.29 6.78
N PRO A 74 -21.06 -20.45 7.09
CA PRO A 74 -21.11 -21.11 8.41
C PRO A 74 -19.81 -21.84 8.77
N GLU A 75 -18.90 -22.02 7.81
CA GLU A 75 -17.62 -22.71 7.98
C GLU A 75 -16.52 -21.84 7.40
N ILE A 76 -15.39 -21.77 8.11
CA ILE A 76 -14.20 -21.08 7.63
C ILE A 76 -13.42 -22.03 6.72
N LYS A 77 -13.27 -21.65 5.45
CA LYS A 77 -12.58 -22.47 4.46
C LYS A 77 -11.88 -21.60 3.42
N ALA A 78 -10.65 -21.98 3.07
CA ALA A 78 -9.97 -21.42 1.91
C ALA A 78 -10.67 -21.86 0.62
N TYR A 79 -11.08 -20.89 -0.19
CA TYR A 79 -11.79 -21.15 -1.44
C TYR A 79 -11.07 -20.58 -2.68
N SER A 80 -10.15 -19.64 -2.49
CA SER A 80 -9.37 -19.04 -3.57
C SER A 80 -8.04 -18.53 -3.04
N VAL A 81 -7.06 -18.43 -3.94
CA VAL A 81 -5.77 -17.78 -3.71
C VAL A 81 -5.42 -16.95 -4.94
N TRP A 82 -4.91 -15.74 -4.73
CA TRP A 82 -4.31 -14.94 -5.80
C TRP A 82 -3.07 -14.19 -5.31
N VAL A 83 -2.45 -13.45 -6.23
CA VAL A 83 -1.40 -12.49 -5.90
C VAL A 83 -1.94 -11.07 -6.00
N GLU A 84 -1.80 -10.31 -4.93
CA GLU A 84 -2.16 -8.90 -4.85
C GLU A 84 -0.92 -8.01 -4.99
N SER A 85 -1.05 -6.93 -5.77
CA SER A 85 0.04 -5.97 -5.93
C SER A 85 0.22 -5.15 -4.65
N GLY A 86 1.46 -4.77 -4.32
CA GLY A 86 1.70 -3.87 -3.19
C GLY A 86 1.70 -2.40 -3.62
N HIS A 87 1.21 -1.55 -2.72
CA HIS A 87 1.03 -0.14 -3.00
C HIS A 87 1.66 0.74 -1.92
N LEU A 88 2.50 1.68 -2.35
CA LEU A 88 2.76 2.89 -1.57
C LEU A 88 1.85 3.99 -2.05
N VAL A 89 1.15 4.64 -1.13
CA VAL A 89 0.25 5.75 -1.42
C VAL A 89 0.44 6.77 -0.31
N TYR A 90 0.96 7.94 -0.65
CA TYR A 90 1.35 8.96 0.33
C TYR A 90 1.29 10.37 -0.28
N LEU A 91 1.12 11.39 0.56
CA LEU A 91 1.21 12.78 0.12
C LEU A 91 2.69 13.15 -0.06
N THR A 92 3.02 13.76 -1.19
CA THR A 92 4.32 14.40 -1.44
C THR A 92 4.09 15.89 -1.67
N ALA A 93 4.97 16.74 -1.13
CA ALA A 93 5.08 18.12 -1.57
C ALA A 93 6.54 18.52 -1.78
N VAL A 94 6.80 19.23 -2.88
CA VAL A 94 8.14 19.64 -3.33
C VAL A 94 8.20 21.15 -3.52
N SER A 95 9.31 21.77 -3.10
CA SER A 95 9.58 23.18 -3.35
C SER A 95 11.06 23.45 -3.60
N ASN A 96 11.34 24.30 -4.59
CA ASN A 96 12.69 24.77 -4.89
C ASN A 96 13.04 26.06 -4.13
N LYS A 97 12.16 26.53 -3.23
CA LYS A 97 12.28 27.81 -2.52
C LYS A 97 12.21 27.66 -1.00
N LEU A 98 11.34 26.77 -0.54
CA LEU A 98 11.07 26.57 0.88
C LEU A 98 11.93 25.43 1.41
N THR A 99 12.30 25.48 2.68
CA THR A 99 12.96 24.42 3.45
C THR A 99 11.95 23.34 3.90
N PHE A 100 12.45 22.23 4.47
CA PHE A 100 11.61 21.20 5.07
C PHE A 100 10.68 21.78 6.16
N ASP A 101 11.21 22.58 7.08
CA ASP A 101 10.44 23.14 8.20
C ASP A 101 9.36 24.13 7.72
N GLU A 102 9.67 24.94 6.71
CA GLU A 102 8.69 25.85 6.10
C GLU A 102 7.57 25.07 5.40
N LEU A 103 7.90 24.00 4.66
CA LEU A 103 6.90 23.11 4.06
C LEU A 103 6.05 22.41 5.12
N ALA A 104 6.68 21.85 6.15
CA ALA A 104 6.01 21.17 7.25
C ALA A 104 5.06 22.10 8.01
N SER A 105 5.36 23.40 8.08
CA SER A 105 4.54 24.37 8.81
C SER A 105 3.14 24.59 8.22
N PHE A 106 2.90 24.22 6.96
CA PHE A 106 1.59 24.37 6.33
C PHE A 106 0.57 23.34 6.80
N ILE A 107 1.02 22.17 7.27
CA ILE A 107 0.14 21.06 7.64
C ILE A 107 0.36 20.66 9.09
N ARG A 108 -0.69 20.18 9.74
CA ARG A 108 -0.68 19.69 11.13
C ARG A 108 -0.52 18.17 11.21
N LEU A 109 -0.31 17.52 10.06
CA LEU A 109 -0.18 16.08 9.93
C LEU A 109 1.25 15.64 10.28
N ALA A 110 1.37 14.51 10.97
CA ALA A 110 2.65 13.98 11.43
C ALA A 110 2.58 12.45 11.58
N PRO A 111 3.72 11.73 11.48
CA PRO A 111 5.05 12.25 11.21
C PRO A 111 5.26 12.63 9.74
N LEU A 112 6.16 13.59 9.50
CA LEU A 112 6.63 13.95 8.17
C LEU A 112 8.07 13.48 7.97
N GLU A 113 8.35 12.97 6.78
CA GLU A 113 9.70 12.57 6.35
C GLU A 113 10.11 13.41 5.14
N GLY A 114 11.40 13.61 4.91
CA GLY A 114 11.84 14.43 3.79
C GLY A 114 13.23 15.00 3.97
N TRP A 115 13.48 16.10 3.27
CA TRP A 115 14.76 16.80 3.29
C TRP A 115 14.60 18.26 2.90
N SER A 116 15.58 19.08 3.27
CA SER A 116 15.68 20.47 2.83
C SER A 116 16.54 20.62 1.58
N ILE A 117 16.25 21.65 0.79
CA ILE A 117 17.16 22.19 -0.21
C ILE A 117 18.51 22.54 0.44
N GLY A 118 19.61 22.22 -0.23
CA GLY A 118 20.96 22.40 0.28
C GLY A 118 21.43 21.30 1.25
N GLU A 119 20.54 20.46 1.77
CA GLU A 119 20.92 19.33 2.62
C GLU A 119 21.74 18.30 1.82
N ARG A 120 22.74 17.69 2.45
CA ARG A 120 23.61 16.71 1.78
C ARG A 120 22.86 15.39 1.56
N LYS A 121 22.98 14.84 0.36
CA LYS A 121 22.43 13.51 0.04
C LYS A 121 23.23 12.43 0.77
N ASN A 122 22.56 11.53 1.50
CA ASN A 122 23.18 10.48 2.31
C ASN A 122 24.19 9.58 1.57
N PHE A 123 24.06 9.45 0.24
CA PHE A 123 24.90 8.56 -0.57
C PHE A 123 25.63 9.26 -1.72
N LYS A 124 25.60 10.59 -1.79
CA LYS A 124 26.25 11.36 -2.86
C LYS A 124 26.93 12.61 -2.29
N ASN A 125 28.08 12.99 -2.86
CA ASN A 125 28.76 14.25 -2.57
C ASN A 125 28.05 15.48 -3.19
N SER A 126 26.72 15.47 -3.27
CA SER A 126 25.92 16.58 -3.78
C SER A 126 24.78 16.93 -2.83
N ALA A 127 24.39 18.19 -2.85
CA ALA A 127 23.26 18.69 -2.08
C ALA A 127 21.92 18.43 -2.81
N ASN A 128 20.83 18.44 -2.07
CA ASN A 128 19.48 18.51 -2.63
C ASN A 128 19.24 19.87 -3.28
N ASP A 129 18.66 19.84 -4.47
CA ASP A 129 18.29 20.99 -5.29
C ASP A 129 16.87 21.50 -5.01
N PHE A 130 16.12 20.77 -4.19
CA PHE A 130 14.78 21.09 -3.73
C PHE A 130 14.54 20.49 -2.35
N SER A 131 13.56 21.03 -1.64
CA SER A 131 13.02 20.43 -0.41
C SER A 131 11.83 19.54 -0.74
N ARG A 132 11.65 18.50 0.07
CA ARG A 132 10.53 17.56 -0.03
C ARG A 132 9.99 17.26 1.36
N ILE A 133 8.68 17.18 1.47
CA ILE A 133 8.00 16.50 2.59
C ILE A 133 7.13 15.37 2.05
N ASN A 134 7.06 14.28 2.82
CA ASN A 134 6.18 13.14 2.60
C ASN A 134 5.36 12.89 3.86
N TYR A 135 4.07 12.63 3.69
CA TYR A 135 3.19 12.14 4.74
C TYR A 135 2.64 10.77 4.34
N ASP A 136 3.12 9.73 5.03
CA ASP A 136 2.80 8.32 4.79
C ASP A 136 2.34 7.66 6.10
N PRO A 137 1.05 7.83 6.48
CA PRO A 137 0.50 7.28 7.71
C PRO A 137 0.23 5.77 7.63
N ILE A 138 0.14 5.20 6.42
CA ILE A 138 -0.24 3.80 6.20
C ILE A 138 0.97 3.03 5.68
N LYS A 139 1.84 2.66 6.61
CA LYS A 139 3.12 1.97 6.30
C LYS A 139 2.93 0.57 5.70
N ASN A 140 1.82 -0.11 6.01
CA ASN A 140 1.53 -1.42 5.45
C ASN A 140 1.11 -1.29 3.97
N GLU A 141 1.69 -2.09 3.09
CA GLU A 141 1.50 -2.04 1.64
C GLU A 141 0.54 -3.11 1.12
N ALA A 142 0.09 -4.02 1.99
CA ALA A 142 -0.86 -5.09 1.68
C ALA A 142 -2.31 -4.57 1.63
N TYR A 143 -2.54 -3.60 0.75
CA TYR A 143 -3.84 -2.99 0.50
C TYR A 143 -4.06 -2.95 -1.00
N ASP A 144 -5.31 -3.10 -1.40
CA ASP A 144 -5.73 -2.63 -2.72
C ASP A 144 -5.47 -1.12 -2.87
N LEU A 145 -5.22 -0.66 -4.09
CA LEU A 145 -4.80 0.73 -4.33
C LEU A 145 -5.90 1.70 -3.93
N GLU A 146 -7.14 1.42 -4.31
CA GLU A 146 -8.32 2.24 -4.06
C GLU A 146 -8.62 2.29 -2.56
N GLU A 147 -8.50 1.17 -1.87
CA GLU A 147 -8.63 1.11 -0.42
C GLU A 147 -7.57 2.00 0.27
N LYS A 148 -6.30 1.85 -0.10
CA LYS A 148 -5.20 2.61 0.52
C LYS A 148 -5.30 4.10 0.23
N LEU A 149 -5.71 4.46 -0.98
CA LEU A 149 -5.95 5.85 -1.37
C LEU A 149 -7.07 6.47 -0.52
N ASN A 150 -8.18 5.76 -0.34
CA ASN A 150 -9.28 6.26 0.50
C ASN A 150 -8.86 6.45 1.96
N LEU A 151 -8.09 5.52 2.53
CA LEU A 151 -7.53 5.67 3.87
C LEU A 151 -6.59 6.89 3.97
N LEU A 152 -5.75 7.13 2.97
CA LEU A 152 -4.90 8.32 2.95
C LEU A 152 -5.76 9.59 2.88
N LEU A 153 -6.78 9.62 2.02
CA LEU A 153 -7.68 10.77 1.92
C LEU A 153 -8.41 11.04 3.25
N ASP A 154 -8.81 10.00 3.99
CA ASP A 154 -9.41 10.14 5.33
C ASP A 154 -8.44 10.85 6.29
N GLU A 155 -7.14 10.53 6.23
CA GLU A 155 -6.12 11.18 7.02
C GLU A 155 -5.88 12.64 6.60
N LEU A 156 -5.81 12.91 5.30
CA LEU A 156 -5.59 14.26 4.76
C LEU A 156 -6.77 15.19 5.06
N GLU A 157 -7.99 14.67 5.05
CA GLU A 157 -9.20 15.44 5.32
C GLU A 157 -9.34 15.89 6.78
N LYS A 158 -8.45 15.43 7.68
CA LYS A 158 -8.33 15.98 9.03
C LYS A 158 -7.72 17.39 9.05
N ASP A 159 -7.03 17.79 7.98
CA ASP A 159 -6.40 19.11 7.84
C ASP A 159 -6.52 19.67 6.41
N ILE A 160 -7.76 19.79 5.93
CA ILE A 160 -8.07 20.25 4.57
C ILE A 160 -7.43 21.61 4.27
N ASP A 161 -7.58 22.57 5.18
CA ASP A 161 -7.07 23.93 4.99
C ASP A 161 -5.54 23.92 4.87
N GLY A 162 -4.85 23.12 5.70
CA GLY A 162 -3.41 22.96 5.63
C GLY A 162 -2.95 22.32 4.31
N VAL A 163 -3.61 21.25 3.88
CA VAL A 163 -3.29 20.57 2.60
C VAL A 163 -3.52 21.51 1.42
N VAL A 164 -4.63 22.24 1.39
CA VAL A 164 -4.91 23.22 0.36
C VAL A 164 -3.88 24.36 0.39
N GLU A 165 -3.50 24.85 1.57
CA GLU A 165 -2.45 25.88 1.67
C GLU A 165 -1.08 25.37 1.19
N LEU A 166 -0.74 24.13 1.50
CA LEU A 166 0.47 23.47 1.00
C LEU A 166 0.49 23.46 -0.54
N THR A 167 -0.65 23.15 -1.19
CA THR A 167 -0.73 23.12 -2.66
C THR A 167 -0.58 24.49 -3.34
N LYS A 168 -0.81 25.60 -2.60
CA LYS A 168 -0.59 26.96 -3.13
C LYS A 168 0.88 27.38 -3.09
N ASN A 169 1.64 26.80 -2.15
CA ASN A 169 3.01 27.21 -1.84
C ASN A 169 4.06 26.20 -2.33
N ALA A 170 3.65 24.97 -2.66
CA ALA A 170 4.50 23.89 -3.12
C ALA A 170 3.78 23.04 -4.19
N TYR A 171 4.56 22.28 -4.96
CA TYR A 171 3.98 21.28 -5.85
C TYR A 171 3.61 20.04 -5.02
N ALA A 172 2.32 19.93 -4.68
CA ALA A 172 1.79 18.88 -3.82
C ALA A 172 0.84 17.95 -4.57
N TYR A 173 0.97 16.65 -4.34
CA TYR A 173 0.23 15.59 -5.03
C TYR A 173 0.29 14.28 -4.23
N ILE A 174 -0.62 13.35 -4.52
CA ILE A 174 -0.50 11.97 -4.01
C ILE A 174 0.46 11.22 -4.90
N SER A 175 1.52 10.67 -4.30
CA SER A 175 2.43 9.74 -4.96
C SER A 175 1.95 8.31 -4.77
N VAL A 176 1.83 7.58 -5.88
CA VAL A 176 1.50 6.16 -5.92
C VAL A 176 2.68 5.40 -6.51
N CYS A 177 3.23 4.44 -5.76
CA CYS A 177 4.14 3.43 -6.30
C CYS A 177 3.42 2.09 -6.30
N LYS A 178 2.98 1.65 -7.49
CA LYS A 178 2.29 0.38 -7.70
C LYS A 178 3.30 -0.70 -8.09
N TYR A 179 3.56 -1.64 -7.18
CA TYR A 179 4.40 -2.82 -7.44
C TYR A 179 3.53 -3.92 -8.04
N GLN A 180 3.22 -3.75 -9.32
CA GLN A 180 2.32 -4.59 -10.10
C GLN A 180 2.93 -5.97 -10.31
N TYR A 181 2.27 -7.01 -9.80
CA TYR A 181 2.62 -8.38 -10.17
C TYR A 181 2.38 -8.61 -11.66
N ILE A 182 3.33 -9.27 -12.33
CA ILE A 182 3.40 -9.40 -13.80
C ILE A 182 2.14 -9.97 -14.45
N ASP A 183 1.41 -10.85 -13.75
CA ASP A 183 0.19 -11.49 -14.26
C ASP A 183 -1.10 -10.94 -13.62
N ALA A 184 -1.00 -9.93 -12.73
CA ALA A 184 -2.16 -9.29 -12.12
C ALA A 184 -2.79 -8.24 -13.05
N ASN A 185 -4.03 -7.83 -12.74
CA ASN A 185 -4.71 -6.77 -13.49
C ASN A 185 -4.03 -5.42 -13.25
N ALA A 186 -3.72 -4.71 -14.33
CA ALA A 186 -3.05 -3.41 -14.28
C ALA A 186 -4.01 -2.23 -14.05
N GLY A 187 -5.32 -2.46 -14.14
CA GLY A 187 -6.34 -1.42 -14.02
C GLY A 187 -6.27 -0.62 -12.72
N ILE A 188 -6.75 0.62 -12.80
CA ILE A 188 -6.97 1.52 -11.67
C ILE A 188 -8.36 2.13 -11.89
N SER A 189 -9.20 2.06 -10.87
CA SER A 189 -10.56 2.57 -10.88
C SER A 189 -10.70 3.70 -9.87
N LEU A 190 -10.93 4.91 -10.37
CA LEU A 190 -11.21 6.06 -9.50
C LEU A 190 -12.69 6.42 -9.63
N ASP A 191 -13.44 6.18 -8.57
CA ASP A 191 -14.84 6.53 -8.53
C ASP A 191 -15.05 8.04 -8.38
N ILE A 192 -16.29 8.48 -8.57
CA ILE A 192 -16.63 9.90 -8.54
C ILE A 192 -16.39 10.52 -7.16
N GLN A 193 -16.52 9.73 -6.09
CA GLN A 193 -16.28 10.19 -4.72
C GLN A 193 -14.80 10.46 -4.50
N THR A 194 -13.93 9.52 -4.88
CA THR A 194 -12.47 9.66 -4.82
C THR A 194 -11.99 10.89 -5.58
N ILE A 195 -12.48 11.09 -6.82
CA ILE A 195 -12.15 12.26 -7.64
C ILE A 195 -12.59 13.56 -6.94
N SER A 196 -13.80 13.58 -6.37
CA SER A 196 -14.32 14.74 -5.64
C SER A 196 -13.47 15.10 -4.42
N ARG A 197 -13.03 14.09 -3.66
CA ARG A 197 -12.16 14.26 -2.48
C ARG A 197 -10.78 14.81 -2.86
N LEU A 198 -10.17 14.27 -3.92
CA LEU A 198 -8.90 14.79 -4.48
C LEU A 198 -9.04 16.26 -4.89
N ASN A 199 -10.12 16.60 -5.59
CA ASN A 199 -10.39 17.98 -6.01
C ASN A 199 -10.60 18.92 -4.80
N LYS A 200 -11.30 18.46 -3.75
CA LYS A 200 -11.51 19.22 -2.51
C LYS A 200 -10.18 19.57 -1.82
N LEU A 201 -9.20 18.66 -1.88
CA LEU A 201 -7.86 18.86 -1.34
C LEU A 201 -6.91 19.58 -2.32
N ASN A 202 -7.37 19.89 -3.54
CA ASN A 202 -6.57 20.44 -4.64
C ASN A 202 -5.33 19.58 -4.98
N LEU A 203 -5.50 18.25 -4.96
CA LEU A 203 -4.43 17.28 -5.21
C LEU A 203 -4.61 16.53 -6.53
N GLY A 204 -3.50 16.36 -7.26
CA GLY A 204 -3.39 15.39 -8.34
C GLY A 204 -2.84 14.04 -7.86
N LEU A 205 -2.81 13.07 -8.77
CA LEU A 205 -2.13 11.78 -8.58
C LEU A 205 -0.92 11.70 -9.50
N ASP A 206 0.20 11.20 -8.98
CA ASP A 206 1.38 10.79 -9.74
C ASP A 206 1.60 9.29 -9.51
N ILE A 207 1.57 8.51 -10.59
CA ILE A 207 1.51 7.04 -10.50
C ILE A 207 2.69 6.43 -11.23
N ASP A 208 3.61 5.88 -10.46
CA ASP A 208 4.70 5.03 -10.95
C ASP A 208 4.28 3.56 -10.83
N THR A 209 4.34 2.83 -11.95
CA THR A 209 4.09 1.39 -11.98
C THR A 209 5.38 0.62 -12.20
N TYR A 210 5.66 -0.30 -11.28
CA TYR A 210 6.81 -1.20 -11.30
C TYR A 210 6.31 -2.61 -11.54
N ILE A 211 6.57 -3.17 -12.72
CA ILE A 211 6.22 -4.55 -13.06
C ILE A 211 7.24 -5.49 -12.41
N VAL A 212 6.75 -6.40 -11.57
CA VAL A 212 7.58 -7.28 -10.71
C VAL A 212 7.08 -8.72 -10.69
N GLY A 213 7.91 -9.63 -10.18
CA GLY A 213 7.57 -11.05 -10.04
C GLY A 213 7.88 -11.89 -11.27
N ASN A 214 7.55 -13.17 -11.17
CA ASN A 214 7.73 -14.16 -12.24
C ASN A 214 6.36 -14.63 -12.71
N ARG A 215 6.24 -14.98 -13.99
CA ARG A 215 4.97 -15.50 -14.50
C ARG A 215 4.66 -16.87 -13.93
N VAL A 216 3.39 -17.10 -13.63
CA VAL A 216 2.90 -18.45 -13.33
C VAL A 216 2.98 -19.29 -14.61
N LYS A 217 3.31 -20.57 -14.48
CA LYS A 217 3.32 -21.49 -15.62
C LYS A 217 1.90 -21.96 -15.91
N GLU A 218 1.52 -21.91 -17.19
CA GLU A 218 0.29 -22.52 -17.71
C GLU A 218 0.33 -24.05 -17.66
#